data_AF-A0A9X1VVE3-F1
#
_entry.id   AF-A0A9X1VVE3-F1
#
_cell.length_a   1.000
_cell.length_b   1.000
_cell.length_c   1.000
_cell.angle_alpha   90.00
_cell.angle_beta   90.00
_cell.angle_gamma   90.00
#
_symmetry.space_group_name_H-M   'P 1'
#
loop_
_entity.id
_entity.type
_entity.pdbx_description
1 polymer ?
#
loop_
_entity_poly.entity_id
_entity_poly.type
_entity_poly.pdbx_seq_one_letter_code
_entity_poly.pdbx_strand_id
1 'polypeptide(L)'
;MNIDELTKNIRKISSEKNVQELAEFIQKWKTNEQNALELKENVERYLGNAWIDKKADFEKVYGIWSEFRDSAINGIGGMTMNERLYLFGLFDLYEKATNNAKKEKFYTKLMAEK
;
A
#
# COMPACT_ATOMS: atom_id res chain seq x y z
N MET A 1 2.47 -5.00 -9.82
CA MET A 1 2.79 -3.61 -9.44
C MET A 1 3.13 -3.61 -7.96
N ASN A 2 4.20 -2.94 -7.52
CA ASN A 2 4.49 -2.73 -6.10
C ASN A 2 3.83 -1.43 -5.58
N ILE A 3 3.89 -1.19 -4.27
CA ILE A 3 3.24 -0.03 -3.64
C ILE A 3 3.81 1.32 -4.12
N ASP A 4 5.11 1.39 -4.44
CA ASP A 4 5.73 2.62 -4.93
C ASP A 4 5.29 2.94 -6.37
N GLU A 5 5.14 1.91 -7.21
CA GLU A 5 4.55 2.01 -8.54
C GLU A 5 3.06 2.39 -8.47
N LEU A 6 2.31 1.83 -7.52
CA LEU A 6 0.91 2.18 -7.27
C LEU A 6 0.77 3.67 -6.98
N THR A 7 1.51 4.20 -5.99
CA THR A 7 1.38 5.62 -5.64
C THR A 7 1.83 6.53 -6.78
N LYS A 8 2.87 6.14 -7.52
CA LYS A 8 3.29 6.86 -8.73
C LYS A 8 2.21 6.89 -9.80
N ASN A 9 1.49 5.79 -10.00
CA ASN A 9 0.42 5.70 -10.99
C ASN A 9 -0.83 6.46 -10.55
N ILE A 10 -1.23 6.41 -9.27
CA ILE A 10 -2.31 7.23 -8.72
C ILE A 10 -2.04 8.72 -8.98
N ARG A 11 -0.82 9.20 -8.65
CA ARG A 11 -0.45 10.62 -8.86
C ARG A 11 -0.53 11.08 -10.32
N LYS A 12 -0.38 10.17 -11.28
CA LYS A 12 -0.46 10.48 -12.72
C LYS A 12 -1.89 10.54 -13.26
N ILE A 13 -2.85 9.91 -12.59
CA ILE A 13 -4.24 9.88 -13.07
C ILE A 13 -4.85 11.27 -13.04
N SER A 14 -4.67 11.98 -11.92
CA SER A 14 -5.29 13.30 -11.73
C SER A 14 -4.47 14.16 -10.78
N SER A 15 -4.43 15.47 -11.04
CA SER A 15 -3.85 16.46 -10.12
C SER A 15 -4.83 16.90 -9.02
N GLU A 16 -6.04 16.32 -8.96
CA GLU A 16 -7.00 16.58 -7.89
C GLU A 16 -6.39 16.32 -6.51
N LYS A 17 -6.67 17.23 -5.56
CA LYS A 17 -6.10 17.18 -4.21
C LYS A 17 -6.34 15.84 -3.53
N ASN A 18 -7.57 15.31 -3.60
CA ASN A 18 -7.92 14.03 -2.97
C ASN A 18 -7.17 12.85 -3.57
N VAL A 19 -6.88 12.88 -4.89
CA VAL A 19 -6.07 11.83 -5.55
C VAL A 19 -4.61 11.90 -5.11
N GLN A 20 -4.05 13.11 -5.01
CA GLN A 20 -2.68 13.31 -4.54
C GLN A 20 -2.53 12.93 -3.06
N GLU A 21 -3.50 13.30 -2.22
CA GLU A 21 -3.54 12.95 -0.80
C GLU A 21 -3.67 11.44 -0.57
N LEU A 22 -4.46 10.74 -1.38
CA LEU A 22 -4.54 9.29 -1.35
C LEU A 22 -3.18 8.64 -1.65
N ALA A 23 -2.51 9.08 -2.72
CA ALA A 23 -1.20 8.54 -3.06
C ALA A 23 -0.17 8.79 -1.95
N GLU A 24 -0.23 9.95 -1.31
CA GLU A 24 0.63 10.29 -0.18
C GLU A 24 0.30 9.46 1.07
N PHE A 25 -0.98 9.26 1.35
CA PHE A 25 -1.45 8.39 2.44
C PHE A 25 -0.90 6.97 2.29
N ILE A 26 -1.04 6.38 1.10
CA ILE A 26 -0.51 5.04 0.79
C ILE A 26 1.02 5.02 0.90
N GLN A 27 1.73 6.06 0.43
CA GLN A 27 3.19 6.10 0.52
C GLN A 27 3.68 6.16 1.97
N LYS A 28 3.05 7.00 2.80
CA LYS A 28 3.39 7.18 4.22
C LYS A 28 3.14 5.93 5.05
N TRP A 29 2.26 5.03 4.60
CA TRP A 29 2.03 3.76 5.28
C TRP A 29 3.31 2.95 5.46
N LYS A 30 4.27 3.01 4.53
CA LYS A 30 5.53 2.24 4.61
C LYS A 30 6.30 2.45 5.92
N THR A 31 6.17 3.64 6.52
CA THR A 31 6.90 4.04 7.73
C THR A 31 6.01 4.18 8.97
N ASN A 32 4.72 3.89 8.87
CA ASN A 32 3.82 3.89 10.02
C ASN A 32 3.71 2.49 10.65
N GLU A 33 3.05 2.40 11.81
CA GLU A 33 2.91 1.15 12.57
C GLU A 33 1.74 0.27 12.08
N GLN A 34 0.96 0.69 11.07
CA GLN A 34 -0.18 -0.07 10.58
C GLN A 34 0.26 -1.27 9.74
N ASN A 35 -0.48 -2.37 9.79
CA ASN A 35 -0.26 -3.55 8.96
C ASN A 35 -0.97 -3.46 7.59
N ALA A 36 -0.77 -4.48 6.74
CA ALA A 36 -1.31 -4.52 5.38
C ALA A 36 -2.86 -4.61 5.32
N LEU A 37 -3.50 -5.21 6.33
CA LEU A 37 -4.97 -5.25 6.40
C LEU A 37 -5.53 -3.89 6.78
N GLU A 38 -4.91 -3.21 7.75
CA GLU A 38 -5.28 -1.84 8.13
C GLU A 38 -5.06 -0.86 6.98
N LEU A 39 -4.01 -1.03 6.16
CA LEU A 39 -3.85 -0.26 4.92
C LEU A 39 -5.07 -0.42 4.01
N LYS A 40 -5.47 -1.67 3.74
CA LYS A 40 -6.64 -1.97 2.90
C LYS A 40 -7.88 -1.28 3.42
N GLU A 41 -8.22 -1.48 4.70
CA GLU A 41 -9.42 -0.88 5.29
C GLU A 41 -9.43 0.64 5.20
N ASN A 42 -8.29 1.29 5.46
CA ASN A 42 -8.21 2.73 5.42
C ASN A 42 -8.28 3.29 3.99
N VAL A 43 -7.68 2.62 3.01
CA VAL A 43 -7.79 3.02 1.60
C VAL A 43 -9.21 2.83 1.08
N GLU A 44 -9.86 1.70 1.37
CA GLU A 44 -11.27 1.47 0.99
C GLU A 44 -12.19 2.52 1.63
N ARG A 45 -11.96 2.85 2.92
CA ARG A 45 -12.70 3.92 3.59
C ARG A 45 -12.46 5.29 2.98
N TYR A 46 -11.22 5.58 2.56
CA TYR A 46 -10.89 6.84 1.88
C TYR A 46 -11.64 6.91 0.55
N LEU A 47 -11.54 5.87 -0.29
CA LEU A 47 -12.21 5.82 -1.59
C LEU A 47 -13.74 5.82 -1.49
N GLY A 48 -14.31 5.22 -0.43
CA GLY A 48 -15.76 5.26 -0.19
C GLY A 48 -16.31 6.63 0.23
N ASN A 49 -15.45 7.50 0.78
CA ASN A 49 -15.84 8.84 1.26
C ASN A 49 -15.28 10.00 0.41
N ALA A 50 -14.28 9.74 -0.42
CA ALA A 50 -13.61 10.78 -1.19
C ALA A 50 -14.49 11.27 -2.33
N TRP A 51 -14.69 12.59 -2.38
CA TRP A 51 -15.20 13.25 -3.59
C TRP A 51 -14.05 13.39 -4.59
N ILE A 52 -13.90 12.42 -5.48
CA ILE A 52 -13.13 12.60 -6.72
C ILE A 52 -14.12 13.12 -7.76
N ASP A 53 -13.93 14.37 -8.21
CA ASP A 53 -14.93 15.11 -8.97
C ASP A 53 -15.23 14.43 -10.31
N LYS A 54 -14.18 13.85 -10.92
CA LYS A 54 -14.28 13.12 -12.17
C LYS A 54 -14.48 11.64 -11.91
N LYS A 55 -15.67 11.15 -12.23
CA LYS A 55 -16.00 9.72 -12.20
C LYS A 55 -14.96 8.84 -12.92
N ALA A 56 -14.48 9.27 -14.08
CA ALA A 56 -13.47 8.53 -14.83
C ALA A 56 -12.11 8.44 -14.11
N ASP A 57 -11.75 9.45 -13.32
CA ASP A 57 -10.51 9.43 -12.53
C ASP A 57 -10.69 8.53 -11.31
N PHE A 58 -11.87 8.58 -10.66
CA PHE A 58 -12.23 7.65 -9.60
C PHE A 58 -12.14 6.19 -10.07
N GLU A 59 -12.76 5.85 -11.20
CA GLU A 59 -12.76 4.49 -11.74
C GLU A 59 -11.34 3.99 -12.03
N LYS A 60 -10.47 4.84 -12.59
CA LYS A 60 -9.06 4.50 -12.81
C LYS A 60 -8.30 4.30 -11.51
N VAL A 61 -8.45 5.21 -10.55
CA VAL A 61 -7.79 5.11 -9.23
C VAL A 61 -8.24 3.84 -8.51
N TYR A 62 -9.54 3.60 -8.45
CA TYR A 62 -10.11 2.41 -7.81
C TYR A 62 -9.68 1.13 -8.52
N GLY A 63 -9.60 1.14 -9.85
CA GLY A 63 -9.11 0.02 -10.65
C GLY A 63 -7.67 -0.37 -10.29
N ILE A 64 -6.73 0.58 -10.36
CA ILE A 64 -5.32 0.28 -10.05
C ILE A 64 -5.10 -0.06 -8.57
N TRP A 65 -5.90 0.52 -7.66
CA TRP A 65 -5.92 0.13 -6.26
C TRP A 65 -6.40 -1.30 -6.09
N SER A 66 -7.51 -1.68 -6.73
CA SER A 66 -8.09 -3.02 -6.63
C SER A 66 -7.13 -4.08 -7.15
N GLU A 67 -6.45 -3.84 -8.27
CA GLU A 67 -5.41 -4.73 -8.77
C GLU A 67 -4.28 -4.96 -7.76
N PHE A 68 -3.80 -3.88 -7.12
CA PHE A 68 -2.79 -3.99 -6.07
C PHE A 68 -3.33 -4.71 -4.83
N ARG A 69 -4.52 -4.35 -4.35
CA ARG A 69 -5.17 -4.94 -3.17
C ARG A 69 -5.36 -6.44 -3.35
N ASP A 70 -5.85 -6.85 -4.51
CA ASP A 70 -6.17 -8.25 -4.78
C ASP A 70 -4.90 -9.09 -4.94
N SER A 71 -3.88 -8.55 -5.63
CA SER A 71 -2.60 -9.23 -5.78
C SER A 71 -1.76 -9.24 -4.50
N ALA A 72 -1.60 -8.11 -3.82
CA ALA A 72 -0.64 -7.95 -2.72
C ALA A 72 -1.24 -8.16 -1.32
N ILE A 73 -2.50 -7.81 -1.10
CA ILE A 73 -3.12 -7.85 0.25
C ILE A 73 -4.00 -9.09 0.41
N ASN A 74 -4.91 -9.35 -0.53
CA ASN A 74 -5.76 -10.54 -0.43
C ASN A 74 -4.96 -11.83 -0.63
N GLY A 75 -3.93 -11.80 -1.50
CA GLY A 75 -3.00 -12.92 -1.71
C GLY A 75 -1.89 -13.04 -0.66
N ILE A 76 -1.83 -12.14 0.33
CA ILE A 76 -0.65 -11.99 1.19
C ILE A 76 -0.29 -13.28 1.95
N GLY A 77 -1.30 -14.07 2.36
CA GLY A 77 -1.10 -15.31 3.11
C GLY A 77 -0.30 -16.38 2.36
N GLY A 78 -0.35 -16.38 1.03
CA GLY A 78 0.40 -17.31 0.18
C GLY A 78 1.83 -16.88 -0.14
N MET A 79 2.26 -15.72 0.35
CA MET A 79 3.54 -15.12 -0.03
C MET A 79 4.66 -15.40 0.96
N THR A 80 5.85 -15.61 0.42
CA THR A 80 7.11 -15.54 1.16
C THR A 80 7.37 -14.13 1.67
N MET A 81 8.24 -13.99 2.68
CA MET A 81 8.61 -12.66 3.19
C MET A 81 9.27 -11.77 2.12
N ASN A 82 10.08 -12.36 1.22
CA ASN A 82 10.73 -11.61 0.14
C ASN A 82 9.70 -11.04 -0.87
N GLU A 83 8.68 -11.81 -1.23
CA GLU A 83 7.60 -11.33 -2.10
C GLU A 83 6.82 -10.19 -1.44
N ARG A 84 6.56 -10.29 -0.14
CA ARG A 84 5.93 -9.21 0.64
C ARG A 84 6.81 -7.96 0.65
N LEU A 85 8.10 -8.10 0.96
CA LEU A 85 9.04 -6.97 0.94
C LEU A 85 9.11 -6.31 -0.44
N TYR A 86 9.06 -7.09 -1.52
CA TYR A 86 9.02 -6.59 -2.89
C TYR A 86 7.74 -5.79 -3.16
N LEU A 87 6.57 -6.40 -2.94
CA LEU A 87 5.28 -5.79 -3.27
C LEU A 87 5.00 -4.54 -2.44
N PHE A 88 5.44 -4.51 -1.19
CA PHE A 88 5.28 -3.36 -0.31
C PHE A 88 6.48 -2.39 -0.34
N GLY A 89 7.47 -2.61 -1.20
CA GLY A 89 8.61 -1.71 -1.39
C GLY A 89 9.45 -1.49 -0.13
N LEU A 90 9.60 -2.53 0.70
CA LEU A 90 10.19 -2.43 2.05
C LEU A 90 11.61 -2.98 2.16
N PHE A 91 12.22 -3.48 1.08
CA PHE A 91 13.58 -4.05 1.12
C PHE A 91 14.60 -3.13 1.80
N ASP A 92 14.74 -1.88 1.32
CA ASP A 92 15.70 -0.93 1.90
C ASP A 92 15.47 -0.67 3.38
N LEU A 93 14.21 -0.61 3.81
CA LEU A 93 13.84 -0.37 5.21
C LEU A 93 14.13 -1.60 6.07
N TYR A 94 13.89 -2.80 5.53
CA TYR A 94 14.15 -4.07 6.18
C TYR A 94 15.65 -4.34 6.32
N GLU A 95 16.45 -4.05 5.30
CA GLU A 95 17.91 -4.21 5.34
C GLU A 95 18.58 -3.25 6.33
N LYS A 96 18.07 -2.01 6.42
CA LYS A 96 18.54 -1.02 7.41
C LYS A 96 18.15 -1.35 8.86
N ALA A 97 17.27 -2.33 9.08
CA ALA A 97 16.88 -2.74 10.43
C ALA A 97 18.05 -3.43 11.16
N THR A 98 18.68 -2.69 12.08
CA THR A 98 19.93 -3.06 12.75
C THR A 98 19.85 -4.24 13.73
N ASN A 99 18.65 -4.75 14.03
CA ASN A 99 18.48 -5.88 14.96
C ASN A 99 17.21 -6.69 14.66
N ASN A 100 17.12 -7.88 15.26
CA ASN A 100 16.01 -8.81 15.06
C ASN A 100 14.66 -8.22 15.48
N ALA A 101 14.60 -7.50 16.61
CA ALA A 101 13.37 -6.87 17.07
C ALA A 101 12.81 -5.84 16.06
N LYS A 102 13.67 -5.09 15.38
CA LYS A 102 13.26 -4.18 14.30
C LYS A 102 12.81 -4.93 13.04
N LYS A 103 13.44 -6.06 12.71
CA LYS A 103 13.01 -6.92 11.60
C LYS A 103 11.65 -7.56 11.88
N GLU A 104 11.39 -7.96 13.12
CA GLU A 104 10.09 -8.52 13.54
C GLU A 104 8.92 -7.56 13.29
N LYS A 105 9.14 -6.24 13.37
CA LYS A 105 8.09 -5.26 13.00
C LYS A 105 7.60 -5.44 11.57
N PHE A 106 8.47 -5.83 10.64
CA PHE A 106 8.08 -6.07 9.25
C PHE A 106 7.24 -7.34 9.09
N TYR A 107 7.48 -8.37 9.90
CA TYR A 107 6.65 -9.57 9.89
C TYR A 107 5.22 -9.26 10.33
N THR A 108 5.06 -8.51 11.43
CA THR A 108 3.75 -8.04 11.87
C THR A 108 3.10 -7.11 10.84
N LYS A 109 3.84 -6.13 10.30
CA LYS A 109 3.34 -5.20 9.28
C LYS A 109 2.85 -5.92 8.02
N LEU A 110 3.56 -6.97 7.63
CA LEU A 110 3.29 -7.74 6.41
C LEU A 110 2.49 -9.02 6.66
N MET A 111 1.93 -9.22 7.86
CA MET A 111 1.11 -10.40 8.20
C MET A 111 1.84 -11.74 7.96
N ALA A 112 3.16 -11.78 8.13
CA ALA A 112 3.98 -12.97 7.90
C ALA A 112 4.16 -13.78 9.20
N GLU A 113 4.17 -15.11 9.09
CA GLU A 113 4.60 -15.99 10.16
C GLU A 113 6.12 -15.84 10.40
N LYS A 114 6.52 -15.99 11.67
CA LYS A 114 7.91 -15.82 12.10
C LYS A 114 8.79 -16.98 11.67
#